data_AF-A0A382FQC5-F1
#
_entry.id   AF-A0A382FQC5-F1
#
_cell.length_a   1.000
_cell.length_b   1.000
_cell.length_c   1.000
_cell.angle_alpha   90.00
_cell.angle_beta   90.00
_cell.angle_gamma   90.00
#
_symmetry.space_group_name_H-M   'P 1'
#
loop_
_entity.id
_entity.type
_entity.pdbx_description
1 polymer ?
#
loop_
_entity_poly.entity_id
_entity_poly.type
_entity_poly.pdbx_seq_one_letter_code
_entity_poly.pdbx_strand_id
1 'polypeptide(L)' 'MYENLLEPIELGPARIPNRIFNPPHGTTLGSEGVVTDNLIAYHEARARGGVGLIILEGMAFH' A
#
# COMPACT_ATOMS: atom_id res chain seq x y z
N MET A 1 19.86 15.04 -1.87
CA MET A 1 19.48 13.81 -2.60
C MET A 1 19.13 12.75 -1.55
N TYR A 2 18.16 11.88 -1.81
CA TYR A 2 17.78 10.80 -0.87
C TYR A 2 18.48 9.50 -1.26
N GLU A 3 19.68 9.27 -0.72
CA GLU A 3 20.57 8.17 -1.14
C GLU A 3 19.91 6.79 -1.03
N ASN A 4 19.09 6.58 0.02
CA ASN A 4 18.56 5.25 0.32
C ASN A 4 17.11 5.04 -0.15
N LEU A 5 16.51 6.01 -0.85
CA LEU A 5 15.05 6.00 -1.11
C LEU A 5 14.61 4.78 -1.93
N LEU A 6 15.41 4.42 -2.94
CA LEU A 6 15.12 3.32 -3.85
C LEU A 6 15.84 2.01 -3.47
N GLU A 7 16.61 2.03 -2.38
CA GLU A 7 17.27 0.83 -1.89
C GLU A 7 16.27 -0.09 -1.18
N PRO A 8 16.39 -1.43 -1.36
CA PRO A 8 15.60 -2.38 -0.61
C PRO A 8 15.84 -2.29 0.91
N ILE A 9 14.83 -2.69 1.69
CA ILE A 9 14.91 -2.75 3.15
C ILE A 9 14.30 -4.06 3.66
N GLU A 10 14.93 -4.67 4.66
CA GLU A 10 14.37 -5.79 5.40
C GLU A 10 13.43 -5.26 6.49
N LEU A 11 12.19 -5.73 6.50
CA LEU A 11 11.17 -5.39 7.48
C LEU A 11 10.58 -6.67 8.07
N GLY A 12 11.15 -7.11 9.20
CA GLY A 12 10.82 -8.41 9.78
C GLY A 12 11.16 -9.55 8.80
N PRO A 13 10.21 -10.43 8.45
CA PRO A 13 10.45 -11.51 7.49
C PRO A 13 10.34 -11.09 6.01
N ALA A 14 9.98 -9.84 5.72
CA ALA A 14 9.73 -9.38 4.35
C ALA A 14 10.82 -8.43 3.85
N ARG A 15 11.24 -8.62 2.59
CA ARG A 15 12.12 -7.68 1.87
C ARG A 15 11.29 -6.75 1.00
N ILE A 16 11.32 -5.46 1.30
CA ILE A 16 10.61 -4.42 0.55
C ILE A 16 11.57 -3.82 -0.51
N PRO A 17 11.16 -3.66 -1.78
CA PRO A 17 12.09 -3.31 -2.86
C PRO A 17 12.56 -1.85 -2.84
N ASN A 18 11.87 -0.96 -2.13
CA ASN A 18 12.24 0.43 -1.95
C ASN A 18 11.57 1.00 -0.69
N ARG A 19 11.95 2.22 -0.29
CA ARG A 19 11.45 2.88 0.94
C ARG A 19 10.25 3.80 0.70
N ILE A 20 9.59 3.66 -0.46
CA ILE A 20 8.36 4.39 -0.79
C ILE A 20 7.18 3.52 -0.36
N PHE A 21 6.28 4.07 0.44
CA PHE A 21 5.08 3.35 0.86
C PHE A 21 3.82 4.20 0.67
N ASN A 22 2.70 3.51 0.43
CA ASN A 22 1.37 4.10 0.44
C ASN A 22 0.76 3.94 1.85
N PRO A 23 0.56 5.04 2.60
CA PRO A 23 0.02 4.98 3.96
C PRO A 23 -1.45 4.56 3.97
N PRO A 24 -1.96 4.04 5.11
CA PRO A 24 -3.39 3.80 5.26
C PRO A 24 -4.15 5.13 5.21
N HIS A 25 -5.16 5.21 4.36
CA HIS A 25 -6.07 6.35 4.28
C HIS A 25 -7.42 5.87 3.74
N GLY A 26 -8.52 6.51 4.14
CA GLY A 26 -9.84 6.17 3.63
C GLY A 26 -9.97 6.60 2.17
N THR A 27 -10.21 5.65 1.27
CA THR A 27 -10.42 5.97 -0.16
C THR A 27 -11.90 6.12 -0.51
N THR A 28 -12.79 5.59 0.34
CA THR A 28 -14.23 5.52 0.09
C THR A 28 -14.58 4.67 -1.16
N LEU A 29 -13.65 3.79 -1.59
CA LEU A 29 -13.87 2.88 -2.72
C LEU A 29 -14.37 1.51 -2.27
N GLY A 30 -14.14 1.11 -1.02
CA GLY A 30 -14.85 -0.01 -0.39
C GLY A 30 -16.35 0.28 -0.26
N SER A 31 -17.16 -0.77 -0.16
CA SER A 31 -18.62 -0.65 0.02
C SER A 31 -19.11 -1.73 0.97
N GLU A 32 -20.04 -1.40 1.87
CA GLU A 32 -20.66 -2.36 2.81
C GLU A 32 -19.66 -3.22 3.60
N GLY A 33 -18.49 -2.66 3.92
CA GLY A 33 -17.43 -3.39 4.64
C GLY A 33 -16.69 -4.44 3.80
N VAL A 34 -16.93 -4.48 2.49
CA VAL A 34 -16.27 -5.40 1.56
C VAL A 34 -15.33 -4.68 0.60
N VAL A 35 -14.31 -5.43 0.15
CA VAL A 35 -13.40 -4.99 -0.92
C VAL A 35 -14.16 -4.99 -2.25
N THR A 36 -14.04 -3.90 -3.00
CA THR A 36 -14.65 -3.74 -4.33
C THR A 36 -13.57 -3.76 -5.41
N ASP A 37 -13.99 -3.93 -6.67
CA ASP A 37 -13.08 -3.82 -7.83
C ASP A 37 -12.39 -2.45 -7.90
N ASN A 38 -13.07 -1.38 -7.48
CA ASN A 38 -12.49 -0.04 -7.43
C ASN A 38 -11.36 0.05 -6.40
N LEU A 39 -11.54 -0.57 -5.24
CA LEU A 39 -10.51 -0.62 -4.20
C LEU A 39 -9.31 -1.47 -4.65
N ILE A 40 -9.56 -2.59 -5.34
CA ILE A 40 -8.51 -3.41 -5.95
C ILE A 40 -7.73 -2.58 -6.97
N ALA A 41 -8.42 -1.99 -7.95
CA ALA A 41 -7.82 -1.19 -9.01
C ALA A 41 -7.00 -0.01 -8.46
N TYR A 42 -7.47 0.60 -7.37
CA TYR A 42 -6.75 1.65 -6.66
C TYR A 42 -5.38 1.19 -6.16
N HIS A 43 -5.33 0.07 -5.44
CA HIS A 43 -4.08 -0.46 -4.90
C HIS A 43 -3.17 -1.04 -5.97
N GLU A 44 -3.73 -1.69 -7.00
CA GLU A 44 -2.96 -2.14 -8.15
C GLU A 44 -2.27 -0.98 -8.88
N ALA A 45 -2.94 0.16 -9.04
CA ALA A 45 -2.35 1.33 -9.67
C ALA A 45 -1.15 1.86 -8.88
N ARG A 46 -1.18 1.79 -7.54
CA ARG A 46 -0.04 2.15 -6.68
C ARG A 46 1.10 1.15 -6.82
N ALA A 47 0.78 -0.15 -6.82
CA ALA A 47 1.77 -1.21 -7.01
C ALA A 47 2.48 -1.07 -8.37
N ARG A 48 1.72 -0.86 -9.46
CA ARG A 48 2.27 -0.57 -10.80
C ARG A 48 3.10 0.70 -10.84
N GLY A 49 2.79 1.69 -10.00
CA GLY A 49 3.54 2.94 -9.85
C GLY A 49 4.89 2.78 -9.12
N GLY A 50 5.21 1.59 -8.59
CA GLY A 50 6.51 1.29 -7.99
C GLY A 50 6.62 1.54 -6.49
N VAL A 51 5.51 1.68 -5.76
CA VAL A 51 5.56 1.69 -4.29
C VAL A 51 6.08 0.34 -3.77
N GLY A 52 6.97 0.35 -2.78
CA GLY A 52 7.50 -0.87 -2.18
C GLY A 52 6.53 -1.54 -1.23
N LEU A 53 5.77 -0.74 -0.47
CA LEU A 53 4.81 -1.22 0.53
C LEU A 53 3.47 -0.49 0.42
N ILE A 54 2.36 -1.23 0.51
CA ILE A 54 1.02 -0.69 0.62
C ILE A 54 0.44 -1.15 1.95
N ILE A 55 0.01 -0.19 2.78
CA ILE A 55 -0.81 -0.46 3.95
C ILE A 55 -2.25 -0.11 3.57
N LEU A 56 -3.14 -1.10 3.63
CA LEU A 56 -4.56 -0.93 3.30
C LEU A 56 -5.24 0.02 4.31
N GLU A 57 -6.44 0.47 3.95
CA GLU A 57 -7.21 1.42 4.74
C GLU A 57 -7.50 0.94 6.17
N GLY A 58 -7.97 1.85 7.01
CA GLY A 58 -8.52 1.47 8.31
C GLY A 58 -9.70 0.51 8.13
N MET A 59 -9.57 -0.70 8.66
CA MET A 59 -10.65 -1.69 8.68
C MET A 59 -11.30 -1.74 10.06
N ALA A 60 -12.63 -1.74 10.09
CA ALA A 60 -13.40 -1.99 11.30
C ALA A 60 -13.39 -3.49 11.61
N PHE A 61 -13.15 -3.84 12.88
CA PHE A 61 -13.13 -5.22 13.35
C PHE A 61 -14.41 -5.61 14.13
N HIS A 62 -15.34 -4.69 14.32
CA HIS A 62 -16.58 -4.84 15.11
C HIS A 62 -17.75 -4.12 14.45
#